data_AF-A0A971US57-F1
#
_entry.id   AF-A0A971US57-F1
#
_cell.length_a   1.000
_cell.length_b   1.000
_cell.length_c   1.000
_cell.angle_alpha   90.00
_cell.angle_beta   90.00
_cell.angle_gamma   90.00
#
_symmetry.space_group_name_H-M   'P 1'
#
loop_
_entity.id
_entity.type
_entity.pdbx_description
1 polymer ?
#
loop_
_entity_poly.entity_id
_entity_poly.type
_entity_poly.pdbx_seq_one_letter_code
_entity_poly.pdbx_strand_id
1 'polypeptide(L)' 'HIYNEDNMPKLSDGDIFIYGHTHIPKAEKKDNIFIINPGSITLPKENNPHTYGLLEGDVFKIKDLAGNVFKEISIM' A
#
# COMPACT_ATOMS: atom_id res chain seq x y z
N HIS A 1 6.89 2.32 -14.52
CA HIS A 1 5.62 1.99 -13.84
C HIS A 1 4.62 1.50 -14.88
N ILE A 2 4.72 0.22 -15.25
CA ILE A 2 3.84 -0.38 -16.26
C ILE A 2 2.50 -0.74 -15.63
N TYR A 3 2.52 -1.28 -14.41
CA TYR A 3 1.33 -1.65 -13.66
C TYR A 3 0.94 -0.57 -12.65
N ASN A 4 -0.37 -0.34 -12.54
CA ASN A 4 -1.03 0.56 -11.59
C ASN A 4 -2.50 0.12 -11.46
N GLU A 5 -3.32 0.88 -10.72
CA GLU A 5 -4.73 0.53 -10.51
C GLU A 5 -5.59 0.54 -11.79
N ASP A 6 -5.21 1.34 -12.79
CA ASP A 6 -5.88 1.40 -14.10
C ASP A 6 -5.34 0.33 -15.07
N ASN A 7 -4.17 -0.26 -14.79
CA ASN A 7 -3.52 -1.29 -15.57
C ASN A 7 -2.95 -2.37 -14.64
N MET A 8 -3.85 -3.17 -14.07
CA MET A 8 -3.49 -4.23 -13.14
C MET A 8 -2.84 -5.43 -13.86
N PRO A 9 -1.84 -6.10 -13.25
CA PRO A 9 -1.38 -7.39 -13.76
C PRO A 9 -2.48 -8.44 -13.59
N LYS A 10 -2.31 -9.62 -14.22
CA LYS A 10 -3.21 -10.76 -13.98
C LYS A 10 -2.95 -11.29 -12.58
N LEU A 11 -3.94 -11.15 -11.70
CA LEU A 11 -3.90 -11.58 -10.30
C LEU A 11 -5.05 -12.55 -10.03
N SER A 12 -4.86 -13.41 -9.04
CA SER A 12 -5.85 -14.36 -8.54
C SER A 12 -6.40 -13.89 -7.20
N ASP A 13 -7.60 -14.35 -6.84
CA ASP A 13 -8.21 -14.07 -5.54
C ASP A 13 -7.23 -14.33 -4.37
N GLY A 14 -7.11 -13.33 -3.49
CA GLY A 14 -6.19 -13.36 -2.35
C GLY A 14 -4.80 -12.79 -2.65
N ASP A 15 -4.44 -12.55 -3.91
CA ASP A 15 -3.17 -11.95 -4.25
C ASP A 15 -3.06 -10.51 -3.70
N ILE A 16 -1.83 -10.09 -3.46
CA ILE A 16 -1.49 -8.77 -2.93
C ILE A 16 -0.71 -8.01 -4.00
N PHE A 17 -1.28 -6.92 -4.47
CA PHE A 17 -0.63 -5.98 -5.37
C PHE A 17 -0.04 -4.81 -4.57
N ILE A 18 1.28 -4.85 -4.37
CA ILE A 18 2.04 -3.76 -3.73
C ILE A 18 2.71 -2.93 -4.82
N TYR A 19 2.42 -1.63 -4.85
CA TYR A 19 2.94 -0.71 -5.86
C TYR A 19 3.30 0.67 -5.28
N GLY A 20 3.88 1.54 -6.12
CA GLY A 20 4.29 2.90 -5.73
C GLY A 20 3.87 3.94 -6.77
N HIS A 21 4.79 4.83 -7.16
CA HIS A 21 4.59 5.88 -8.19
C HIS A 21 3.69 7.06 -7.82
N THR A 22 2.49 6.79 -7.29
CA THR A 22 1.52 7.84 -6.97
C THR A 22 1.97 8.66 -5.76
N HIS A 23 2.77 8.05 -4.88
CA HIS A 23 3.22 8.60 -3.59
C HIS A 23 2.07 8.89 -2.62
N ILE A 24 0.94 8.19 -2.82
CA ILE A 24 -0.26 8.29 -1.98
C ILE A 24 -0.44 6.95 -1.26
N PRO A 25 -0.41 6.92 0.09
CA PRO A 25 -0.54 5.69 0.85
C PRO A 25 -1.95 5.07 0.75
N LYS A 26 -2.00 3.78 0.44
CA LYS A 26 -3.22 2.99 0.24
C LYS A 26 -3.08 1.60 0.85
N ALA A 27 -4.14 1.12 1.49
CA ALA A 27 -4.27 -0.24 2.00
C ALA A 27 -5.76 -0.61 1.95
N GLU A 28 -6.17 -1.31 0.90
CA GLU A 28 -7.58 -1.66 0.67
C GLU A 28 -7.71 -3.04 0.00
N LYS A 29 -8.90 -3.64 0.08
CA LYS A 29 -9.25 -4.87 -0.63
C LYS A 29 -10.32 -4.56 -1.67
N LYS A 30 -10.05 -4.91 -2.92
CA LYS A 30 -10.96 -4.72 -4.06
C LYS A 30 -10.98 -5.99 -4.90
N ASP A 31 -12.18 -6.50 -5.20
CA ASP A 31 -12.37 -7.70 -6.03
C ASP A 31 -11.50 -8.89 -5.57
N ASN A 32 -11.47 -9.14 -4.25
CA ASN A 32 -10.62 -10.15 -3.58
C ASN A 32 -9.10 -9.97 -3.71
N ILE A 33 -8.63 -8.88 -4.31
CA ILE A 33 -7.21 -8.52 -4.37
C ILE A 33 -6.91 -7.46 -3.31
N PHE A 34 -5.78 -7.60 -2.62
CA PHE A 34 -5.29 -6.54 -1.73
C PHE A 34 -4.47 -5.54 -2.55
N ILE A 35 -4.85 -4.27 -2.50
CA ILE A 35 -4.16 -3.17 -3.20
C ILE A 35 -3.47 -2.31 -2.16
N ILE A 36 -2.14 -2.28 -2.23
CA ILE A 36 -1.30 -1.62 -1.23
C ILE A 36 -0.32 -0.68 -1.91
N ASN A 37 -0.26 0.55 -1.41
CA ASN A 37 0.78 1.52 -1.73
C ASN A 37 1.35 2.05 -0.42
N PRO A 38 2.64 1.81 -0.11
CA PRO A 38 3.25 2.31 1.12
C PRO A 38 3.35 3.84 1.21
N GLY A 39 3.03 4.57 0.14
CA GLY A 39 3.24 6.00 0.02
C GLY A 39 4.67 6.34 -0.39
N SER A 40 5.24 7.39 0.18
CA SER A 40 6.59 7.85 -0.15
C SER A 40 7.31 8.38 1.07
N ILE A 41 8.58 7.99 1.22
CA ILE A 41 9.47 8.48 2.27
C ILE A 41 9.97 9.89 1.94
N THR A 42 10.07 10.26 0.65
CA THR A 42 10.77 11.49 0.23
C THR A 42 9.87 12.53 -0.42
N LEU A 43 8.78 12.11 -1.06
CA LEU A 43 7.90 13.02 -1.83
C LEU A 43 6.42 12.64 -1.67
N PRO A 44 5.83 12.70 -0.47
CA PRO A 44 4.41 12.40 -0.28
C PRO A 44 3.53 13.39 -1.05
N LYS A 45 2.35 12.93 -1.49
CA LYS A 45 1.35 13.76 -2.16
C LYS A 45 0.07 13.86 -1.35
N GLU A 46 -0.77 14.84 -1.71
CA GLU A 46 -2.09 15.06 -1.11
C GLU A 46 -2.05 15.30 0.40
N ASN A 47 -0.99 15.96 0.88
CA ASN A 47 -0.78 16.27 2.29
C ASN A 47 -0.73 15.03 3.20
N ASN A 48 -0.39 13.86 2.63
CA ASN A 48 -0.11 12.65 3.40
C ASN A 48 1.27 12.75 4.10
N PRO A 49 1.49 12.02 5.20
CA PRO A 49 2.79 11.95 5.85
C PRO A 49 3.82 11.21 4.99
N HIS A 50 5.09 11.37 5.35
CA HIS A 50 6.17 10.53 4.84
C HIS A 50 6.03 9.13 5.43
N THR A 51 5.82 8.12 4.58
CA THR A 51 5.45 6.77 5.03
C THR A 51 6.26 5.66 4.38
N TYR A 52 6.30 4.52 5.05
CA TYR A 52 6.84 3.25 4.55
C TYR A 52 5.91 2.09 4.94
N GLY A 53 6.12 0.94 4.30
CA GLY A 53 5.33 -0.28 4.54
C GLY A 53 6.08 -1.28 5.40
N LEU A 54 5.35 -2.01 6.24
CA LEU A 54 5.86 -3.05 7.11
C LEU A 54 4.85 -4.20 7.15
N LEU A 55 5.28 -5.39 6.74
CA LEU A 55 4.48 -6.61 6.89
C LEU A 55 4.91 -7.33 8.19
N GLU A 56 4.00 -7.43 9.15
CA GLU A 56 4.19 -8.12 10.43
C GLU A 56 3.13 -9.21 10.57
N GLY A 57 3.53 -10.47 10.40
CA GLY A 57 2.59 -11.60 10.39
C GLY A 57 1.63 -11.51 9.20
N ASP A 58 0.34 -11.43 9.50
CA ASP A 58 -0.77 -11.29 8.56
C ASP A 58 -1.27 -9.84 8.43
N VAL A 59 -0.57 -8.86 8.99
CA VAL A 59 -0.96 -7.45 8.91
C VAL A 59 0.08 -6.63 8.16
N PHE A 60 -0.35 -5.99 7.08
CA PHE A 60 0.44 -4.97 6.40
C PHE A 60 0.14 -3.60 7.00
N LYS A 61 1.16 -2.95 7.56
CA LYS A 61 1.10 -1.63 8.18
C LYS A 61 1.82 -0.61 7.32
N ILE A 62 1.21 0.56 7.15
CA ILE A 62 1.83 1.76 6.61
C ILE A 62 2.13 2.66 7.81
N LYS A 63 3.41 2.92 8.05
CA LYS A 63 3.87 3.71 9.20
C LYS A 63 4.48 5.02 8.74
N ASP A 64 4.35 6.06 9.57
CA ASP A 64 5.12 7.28 9.40
C ASP A 64 6.58 7.08 9.86
N LEU A 65 7.46 8.05 9.59
CA LEU A 65 8.88 7.96 9.96
C LEU A 65 9.14 7.97 11.47
N ALA A 66 8.15 8.33 12.30
CA ALA A 66 8.23 8.22 13.75
C ALA A 66 7.81 6.83 14.27
N GLY A 67 7.32 5.96 13.38
CA GLY A 67 6.88 4.61 13.70
C GLY A 67 5.39 4.50 14.06
N ASN A 68 4.63 5.58 13.98
CA ASN A 68 3.18 5.53 14.20
C ASN A 68 2.49 4.86 13.02
N VAL A 69 1.46 4.06 13.29
CA VAL A 69 0.66 3.41 12.24
C VAL A 69 -0.28 4.46 11.63
N PHE A 70 -0.14 4.68 10.32
CA PHE A 70 -0.98 5.57 9.53
C PHE A 70 -2.16 4.82 8.89
N LYS A 71 -1.91 3.63 8.33
CA LYS A 71 -2.93 2.69 7.81
C LYS A 71 -2.50 1.26 8.07
N GLU A 72 -3.43 0.32 8.12
CA GLU A 72 -3.11 -1.10 8.15
C GLU A 72 -4.23 -1.95 7.53
N ILE A 73 -3.89 -3.15 7.10
CA ILE A 73 -4.84 -4.13 6.55
C ILE A 73 -4.42 -5.56 6.91
N SER A 74 -5.38 -6.38 7.36
CA SER A 74 -5.21 -7.83 7.50
C SER A 74 -5.25 -8.47 6.12
N ILE A 75 -4.24 -9.27 5.78
CA ILE A 75 -4.09 -9.96 4.49
C ILE A 75 -4.39 -11.47 4.57
N MET A 76 -4.86 -11.95 5.73
CA MET A 76 -5.44 -13.28 5.94
C MET A 76 -6.87 -13.17 6.49
#